data_AF-A0A8S2FLB4-F1
#
_entry.id   AF-A0A8S2FLB4-F1
#
_cell.length_a   1.000
_cell.length_b   1.000
_cell.length_c   1.000
_cell.angle_alpha   90.00
_cell.angle_beta   90.00
_cell.angle_gamma   90.00
#
_symmetry.space_group_name_H-M   'P 1'
#
loop_
_entity.id
_entity.type
_entity.pdbx_description
1 polymer ?
#
loop_
_entity_poly.entity_id
_entity_poly.type
_entity_poly.pdbx_seq_one_letter_code
_entity_poly.pdbx_strand_id
1 'polypeptide(L)'
;PQDSTTIDSSDTAMGARDNSSLPLEPETAYTAWFRMLGSLGNINQIQSPDQHNRIMKTLYEIWKILCRIHEGSKQTRQGDVYFNEPPLLIFAPWLYEAIQTLPQTHREGKLSAYKLLCSIGVYNHDEPPSQEFLDMFLLTLYQGLNSGDQDIINAIISSCKADLFHRCWPSSTLLLPLFTDACCQIGQQASIVDGKTNPKVEALTILSSLVCFPNHFEQLDVFILKEKDYSTVTMDRAYLKRMIMRDLIKASEKDTMLESREIALCGLAIFICEELKHQRLESPIKPFMLFIVESLQTT
;
A
#
# COMPACT_ATOMS: atom_id res chain seq x y z
N PRO A 1 -81.94 30.34 -19.90
CA PRO A 1 -82.46 29.60 -18.73
C PRO A 1 -81.28 29.07 -17.91
N GLN A 2 -81.19 29.57 -16.68
CA GLN A 2 -80.18 29.29 -15.67
C GLN A 2 -80.36 27.90 -15.04
N ASP A 3 -79.26 27.37 -14.49
CA ASP A 3 -79.11 26.86 -13.10
C ASP A 3 -77.79 26.02 -13.05
N SER A 4 -76.65 26.45 -12.46
CA SER A 4 -76.22 26.42 -11.03
C SER A 4 -76.73 25.19 -10.27
N THR A 5 -75.98 24.37 -9.51
CA THR A 5 -74.76 24.45 -8.67
C THR A 5 -74.47 22.97 -8.24
N THR A 6 -73.27 22.44 -7.89
CA THR A 6 -72.51 22.53 -6.60
C THR A 6 -71.33 21.52 -6.71
N ILE A 7 -70.04 21.90 -6.65
CA ILE A 7 -69.04 21.85 -5.53
C ILE A 7 -68.69 20.45 -4.97
N ASP A 8 -67.43 20.02 -5.17
CA ASP A 8 -66.45 19.56 -4.14
C ASP A 8 -65.10 19.28 -4.86
N SER A 9 -64.01 20.04 -4.67
CA SER A 9 -63.07 20.19 -3.54
C SER A 9 -61.97 19.10 -3.48
N SER A 10 -60.77 19.56 -3.10
CA SER A 10 -59.45 18.90 -2.97
C SER A 10 -58.60 18.84 -4.25
N ASP A 11 -57.71 19.81 -4.47
CA ASP A 11 -56.40 20.02 -3.83
C ASP A 11 -55.29 19.09 -4.33
N THR A 12 -54.31 19.74 -4.96
CA THR A 12 -52.88 19.50 -4.76
C THR A 12 -52.29 18.17 -5.21
N ALA A 13 -51.77 18.14 -6.43
CA ALA A 13 -50.52 17.43 -6.72
C ALA A 13 -49.76 18.20 -7.80
N MET A 14 -49.05 19.23 -7.33
CA MET A 14 -47.88 19.81 -7.99
C MET A 14 -46.99 18.64 -8.42
N GLY A 15 -46.95 18.35 -9.72
CA GLY A 15 -46.15 17.29 -10.29
C GLY A 15 -44.70 17.48 -9.85
N ALA A 16 -44.29 16.68 -8.87
CA ALA A 16 -42.92 16.56 -8.45
C ALA A 16 -42.11 16.24 -9.72
N ARG A 17 -41.26 17.18 -10.12
CA ARG A 17 -40.16 16.86 -11.03
C ARG A 17 -39.39 15.74 -10.34
N ASP A 18 -39.57 14.54 -10.85
CA ASP A 18 -38.68 13.43 -10.57
C ASP A 18 -37.26 13.97 -10.75
N ASN A 19 -36.52 14.04 -9.64
CA ASN A 19 -35.06 14.10 -9.66
C ASN A 19 -34.57 12.72 -10.13
N SER A 20 -34.98 12.31 -11.32
CA SER A 20 -34.32 11.25 -12.05
C SER A 20 -32.90 11.77 -12.29
N SER A 21 -31.98 11.21 -11.51
CA SER A 21 -30.55 11.32 -11.71
C SER A 21 -30.29 11.22 -13.21
N LEU A 22 -29.87 12.33 -13.84
CA LEU A 22 -29.48 12.30 -15.24
C LEU A 22 -28.48 11.15 -15.38
N PRO A 23 -28.75 10.13 -16.21
CA PRO A 23 -27.76 9.12 -16.49
C PRO A 23 -26.68 9.84 -17.29
N LEU A 24 -25.64 10.30 -16.59
CA LEU A 24 -24.44 10.82 -17.22
C LEU A 24 -23.93 9.72 -18.13
N GLU A 25 -23.92 9.98 -19.44
CA GLU A 25 -23.31 9.05 -20.38
C GLU A 25 -21.88 8.74 -19.91
N PRO A 26 -21.40 7.49 -20.03
CA PRO A 26 -20.15 7.05 -19.42
C PRO A 26 -18.95 7.94 -19.79
N GLU A 27 -18.87 8.38 -21.05
CA GLU A 27 -17.83 9.30 -21.54
C GLU A 27 -17.90 10.68 -20.88
N THR A 28 -19.12 11.16 -20.60
CA THR A 28 -19.37 12.42 -19.90
C THR A 28 -18.94 12.33 -18.44
N ALA A 29 -19.20 11.20 -17.78
CA ALA A 29 -18.75 10.96 -16.41
C ALA A 29 -17.22 10.92 -16.31
N TYR A 30 -16.54 10.14 -17.17
CA TYR A 30 -15.08 10.09 -17.22
C TYR A 30 -14.48 11.48 -17.48
N THR A 31 -15.01 12.20 -18.47
CA THR A 31 -14.56 13.55 -18.81
C THR A 31 -14.81 14.53 -17.66
N ALA A 32 -15.92 14.41 -16.94
CA ALA A 32 -16.21 15.24 -15.77
C ALA A 32 -15.21 14.98 -14.63
N TRP A 33 -14.90 13.71 -14.34
CA TRP A 33 -13.86 13.36 -13.36
C TRP A 33 -12.49 13.91 -13.76
N PHE A 34 -12.10 13.71 -15.02
CA PHE A 34 -10.82 14.19 -15.53
C PHE A 34 -10.72 15.72 -15.48
N ARG A 35 -11.79 16.44 -15.86
CA ARG A 35 -11.83 17.91 -15.78
C ARG A 35 -11.82 18.40 -14.34
N MET A 36 -12.58 17.78 -13.45
CA MET A 36 -12.61 18.15 -12.04
C MET A 36 -11.24 17.97 -11.39
N LEU A 37 -10.61 16.81 -11.57
CA LEU A 37 -9.29 16.56 -11.03
C LEU A 37 -8.22 17.42 -11.71
N GLY A 38 -8.29 17.57 -13.03
CA GLY A 38 -7.36 18.42 -13.80
C GLY A 38 -7.47 19.92 -13.45
N SER A 39 -8.64 20.39 -12.98
CA SER A 39 -8.84 21.77 -12.53
C SER A 39 -8.03 22.14 -11.29
N LEU A 40 -7.51 21.15 -10.55
CA LEU A 40 -6.61 21.39 -9.41
C LEU A 40 -5.29 22.03 -9.85
N GLY A 41 -4.91 21.89 -11.13
CA GLY A 41 -3.64 22.36 -11.64
C GLY A 41 -2.44 21.61 -11.07
N ASN A 42 -1.23 22.15 -11.25
CA ASN A 42 -0.04 21.55 -10.67
C ASN A 42 0.05 21.88 -9.17
N ILE A 43 -0.31 20.91 -8.33
CA ILE A 43 -0.25 21.01 -6.86
C ILE A 43 1.16 21.30 -6.34
N ASN A 44 2.21 20.95 -7.07
CA ASN A 44 3.60 21.18 -6.66
C ASN A 44 4.02 22.67 -6.73
N GLN A 45 3.18 23.52 -7.32
CA GLN A 45 3.41 24.98 -7.36
C GLN A 45 2.93 25.71 -6.09
N ILE A 46 2.31 24.99 -5.15
CA ILE A 46 1.82 25.56 -3.89
C ILE A 46 3.02 25.97 -3.02
N GLN A 47 3.08 27.26 -2.66
CA GLN A 47 4.20 27.84 -1.91
C GLN A 47 4.19 27.49 -0.42
N SER A 48 3.01 27.30 0.17
CA SER A 48 2.86 27.01 1.60
C SER A 48 2.99 25.51 1.86
N PRO A 49 4.00 25.06 2.65
CA PRO A 49 4.20 23.63 2.94
C PRO A 49 3.01 22.97 3.62
N ASP A 50 2.33 23.68 4.53
CA ASP A 50 1.17 23.16 5.26
C ASP A 50 -0.04 22.96 4.33
N GLN A 51 -0.27 23.91 3.43
CA GLN A 51 -1.34 23.81 2.43
C GLN A 51 -1.05 22.69 1.44
N HIS A 52 0.20 22.59 0.97
CA HIS A 52 0.63 21.52 0.09
C HIS A 52 0.42 20.14 0.74
N ASN A 53 0.86 19.96 1.99
CA ASN A 53 0.63 18.73 2.74
C ASN A 53 -0.87 18.42 2.90
N ARG A 54 -1.69 19.43 3.23
CA ARG A 54 -3.14 19.26 3.35
C ARG A 54 -3.76 18.79 2.05
N ILE A 55 -3.38 19.37 0.92
CA ILE A 55 -3.88 18.98 -0.40
C ILE A 55 -3.42 17.57 -0.76
N MET A 56 -2.17 17.20 -0.46
CA MET A 56 -1.67 15.84 -0.71
C MET A 56 -2.44 14.79 0.12
N LYS A 57 -2.78 15.10 1.37
CA LYS A 57 -3.68 14.26 2.19
C LYS A 57 -5.09 14.18 1.59
N THR A 58 -5.64 15.28 1.10
CA THR A 58 -6.93 15.27 0.40
C THR A 58 -6.91 14.41 -0.85
N LEU A 59 -5.82 14.45 -1.64
CA LEU A 59 -5.66 13.55 -2.80
C LEU A 59 -5.64 12.09 -2.38
N TYR A 60 -5.03 11.77 -1.24
CA TYR A 60 -5.08 10.42 -0.69
C TYR A 60 -6.50 9.99 -0.31
N GLU A 61 -7.32 10.88 0.24
CA GLU A 61 -8.74 10.60 0.48
C GLU A 61 -9.53 10.42 -0.83
N ILE A 62 -9.29 11.27 -1.83
CA ILE A 62 -9.92 11.17 -3.15
C ILE A 62 -9.57 9.83 -3.79
N TRP A 63 -8.30 9.44 -3.79
CA TRP A 63 -7.83 8.14 -4.27
C TRP A 63 -8.62 6.98 -3.66
N LYS A 64 -8.78 6.96 -2.33
CA LYS A 64 -9.57 5.92 -1.65
C LYS A 64 -11.03 5.91 -2.08
N ILE A 65 -11.64 7.08 -2.27
CA ILE A 65 -13.02 7.20 -2.76
C ILE A 65 -13.11 6.64 -4.19
N LEU A 66 -12.17 6.97 -5.07
CA LEU A 66 -12.14 6.45 -6.44
C LEU A 66 -11.99 4.92 -6.47
N CYS A 67 -11.12 4.35 -5.64
CA CYS A 67 -10.98 2.89 -5.49
C CYS A 67 -12.29 2.23 -5.07
N ARG A 68 -12.99 2.81 -4.09
CA ARG A 68 -14.30 2.29 -3.62
C ARG A 68 -15.37 2.36 -4.69
N ILE A 69 -15.42 3.46 -5.45
CA ILE A 69 -16.35 3.61 -6.58
C ILE A 69 -16.04 2.55 -7.64
N HIS A 70 -14.77 2.35 -7.98
CA HIS A 70 -14.34 1.33 -8.93
C HIS A 70 -14.72 -0.08 -8.46
N GLU A 71 -14.46 -0.44 -7.19
CA GLU A 71 -14.84 -1.73 -6.61
C GLU A 71 -16.37 -1.96 -6.61
N GLY A 72 -17.15 -0.95 -6.21
CA GLY A 72 -18.62 -1.01 -6.25
C GLY A 72 -19.16 -1.14 -7.68
N SER A 73 -18.49 -0.52 -8.66
CA SER A 73 -18.83 -0.67 -10.06
C SER A 73 -18.63 -2.11 -10.55
N LYS A 74 -17.57 -2.81 -10.12
CA LYS A 74 -17.33 -4.23 -10.47
C LYS A 74 -18.45 -5.14 -9.96
N GLN A 75 -18.95 -4.91 -8.76
CA GLN A 75 -20.03 -5.72 -8.16
C GLN A 75 -21.37 -5.55 -8.89
N THR A 76 -21.56 -4.40 -9.54
CA THR A 76 -22.79 -4.05 -10.26
C THR A 76 -22.74 -4.46 -11.75
N ARG A 77 -21.62 -5.02 -12.23
CA ARG A 77 -21.45 -5.57 -13.61
C ARG A 77 -22.27 -6.86 -13.86
N GLN A 78 -23.52 -6.93 -13.40
CA GLN A 78 -24.48 -7.94 -13.86
C GLN A 78 -25.20 -7.39 -15.12
N GLY A 79 -24.57 -7.53 -16.29
CA GLY A 79 -25.10 -7.13 -17.60
C GLY A 79 -24.21 -6.17 -18.41
N ASP A 80 -24.68 -5.73 -19.58
CA ASP A 80 -23.98 -4.85 -20.56
C ASP A 80 -23.80 -3.38 -20.11
N VAL A 81 -24.00 -3.06 -18.82
CA VAL A 81 -23.84 -1.69 -18.31
C VAL A 81 -22.38 -1.48 -17.91
N TYR A 82 -21.58 -0.98 -18.84
CA TYR A 82 -20.22 -0.52 -18.57
C TYR A 82 -20.28 0.77 -17.74
N PHE A 83 -20.06 0.65 -16.43
CA PHE A 83 -19.73 1.81 -15.61
C PHE A 83 -18.25 2.16 -15.87
N ASN A 84 -17.99 3.39 -16.30
CA ASN A 84 -16.63 3.79 -16.66
C ASN A 84 -15.72 3.85 -15.43
N GLU A 85 -14.56 3.21 -15.56
CA GLU A 85 -13.54 3.14 -14.53
C GLU A 85 -12.95 4.53 -14.27
N PRO A 86 -12.86 4.97 -12.99
CA PRO A 86 -12.24 6.25 -12.69
C PRO A 86 -10.77 6.25 -13.09
N PRO A 87 -10.20 7.39 -13.52
CA PRO A 87 -8.79 7.49 -13.89
C PRO A 87 -7.91 7.44 -12.65
N LEU A 88 -7.61 6.22 -12.20
CA LEU A 88 -6.88 5.94 -10.96
C LEU A 88 -5.45 6.55 -10.99
N LEU A 89 -4.75 6.47 -12.11
CA LEU A 89 -3.34 6.89 -12.20
C LEU A 89 -3.14 8.39 -12.45
N ILE A 90 -4.20 9.20 -12.44
CA ILE A 90 -4.12 10.64 -12.79
C ILE A 90 -3.17 11.44 -11.88
N PHE A 91 -2.99 11.00 -10.63
CA PHE A 91 -2.13 11.68 -9.67
C PHE A 91 -0.64 11.35 -9.85
N ALA A 92 -0.30 10.26 -10.54
CA ALA A 92 1.06 9.72 -10.57
C ALA A 92 2.14 10.76 -10.98
N PRO A 93 1.96 11.58 -12.03
CA PRO A 93 2.94 12.60 -12.41
C PRO A 93 3.20 13.62 -11.31
N TRP A 94 2.14 14.08 -10.63
CA TRP A 94 2.28 15.05 -9.52
C TRP A 94 3.02 14.44 -8.34
N LEU A 95 2.83 13.16 -8.06
CA LEU A 95 3.51 12.46 -6.95
C LEU A 95 5.00 12.28 -7.24
N TYR A 96 5.36 11.86 -8.45
CA TYR A 96 6.76 11.74 -8.84
C TYR A 96 7.48 13.09 -8.79
N GLU A 97 6.85 14.14 -9.34
CA GLU A 97 7.38 15.50 -9.26
C GLU A 97 7.52 15.94 -7.80
N ALA A 98 6.50 15.74 -6.96
CA ALA A 98 6.54 16.10 -5.54
C ALA A 98 7.74 15.48 -4.81
N ILE A 99 7.96 14.18 -5.02
CA ILE A 99 9.02 13.42 -4.36
C ILE A 99 10.40 13.91 -4.82
N GLN A 100 10.58 14.09 -6.13
CA GLN A 100 11.89 14.36 -6.73
C GLN A 100 12.29 15.84 -6.69
N THR A 101 11.36 16.76 -6.93
CA THR A 101 11.70 18.18 -7.19
C THR A 101 11.49 19.09 -5.99
N LEU A 102 10.55 18.78 -5.09
CA LEU A 102 10.23 19.70 -4.01
C LEU A 102 11.41 19.86 -3.01
N PRO A 103 11.56 21.03 -2.38
CA PRO A 103 12.58 21.25 -1.36
C PRO A 103 12.22 20.55 -0.04
N GLN A 104 13.20 20.43 0.87
CA GLN A 104 13.01 19.85 2.20
C GLN A 104 12.00 20.63 3.07
N THR A 105 11.72 21.90 2.75
CA THR A 105 10.66 22.67 3.41
C THR A 105 9.28 22.02 3.24
N HIS A 106 9.08 21.24 2.16
CA HIS A 106 7.83 20.53 1.86
C HIS A 106 7.87 19.05 2.28
N ARG A 107 8.74 18.69 3.25
CA ARG A 107 8.95 17.31 3.72
C ARG A 107 7.67 16.54 3.99
N GLU A 108 6.74 17.11 4.75
CA GLU A 108 5.46 16.44 5.09
C GLU A 108 4.63 16.11 3.84
N GLY A 109 4.61 17.01 2.86
CA GLY A 109 3.96 16.77 1.58
C GLY A 109 4.63 15.64 0.79
N LYS A 110 5.96 15.54 0.83
CA LYS A 110 6.69 14.41 0.24
C LYS A 110 6.34 13.09 0.90
N LEU A 111 6.27 13.06 2.24
CA LEU A 111 5.86 11.85 2.98
C LEU A 111 4.45 11.42 2.59
N SER A 112 3.50 12.35 2.48
CA SER A 112 2.16 12.05 1.98
C SER A 112 2.15 11.57 0.53
N ALA A 113 3.01 12.13 -0.33
CA ALA A 113 3.16 11.67 -1.71
C ALA A 113 3.68 10.23 -1.79
N TYR A 114 4.70 9.87 -0.98
CA TYR A 114 5.17 8.48 -0.87
C TYR A 114 4.04 7.53 -0.45
N LYS A 115 3.26 7.89 0.58
CA LYS A 115 2.15 7.05 1.05
C LYS A 115 1.10 6.80 -0.03
N LEU A 116 0.67 7.87 -0.71
CA LEU A 116 -0.30 7.77 -1.80
C LEU A 116 0.28 6.97 -2.99
N LEU A 117 1.53 7.22 -3.39
CA LEU A 117 2.18 6.47 -4.46
C LEU A 117 2.27 4.97 -4.14
N CYS A 118 2.63 4.61 -2.91
CA CYS A 118 2.64 3.22 -2.44
C CYS A 118 1.25 2.60 -2.55
N SER A 119 0.20 3.30 -2.08
CA SER A 119 -1.18 2.81 -2.18
C SER A 119 -1.66 2.65 -3.62
N ILE A 120 -1.22 3.50 -4.55
CA ILE A 120 -1.47 3.31 -5.98
C ILE A 120 -0.74 2.07 -6.50
N GLY A 121 0.55 1.93 -6.19
CA GLY A 121 1.38 0.83 -6.69
C GLY A 121 0.99 -0.55 -6.18
N VAL A 122 0.39 -0.66 -4.99
CA VAL A 122 -0.08 -1.95 -4.44
C VAL A 122 -1.57 -2.21 -4.69
N TYR A 123 -2.28 -1.28 -5.34
CA TYR A 123 -3.69 -1.46 -5.66
C TYR A 123 -3.92 -2.63 -6.64
N ASN A 124 -5.08 -3.29 -6.53
CA ASN A 124 -5.47 -4.36 -7.44
C ASN A 124 -6.09 -3.78 -8.71
N HIS A 125 -5.23 -3.27 -9.60
CA HIS A 125 -5.67 -2.76 -10.90
C HIS A 125 -6.25 -3.91 -11.74
N ASP A 126 -7.35 -3.64 -12.47
CA ASP A 126 -7.95 -4.62 -13.39
C ASP A 126 -6.97 -4.99 -14.51
N GLU A 127 -6.28 -3.97 -15.03
CA GLU A 127 -5.16 -4.11 -15.96
C GLU A 127 -3.86 -3.66 -15.28
N PRO A 128 -2.73 -4.34 -15.53
CA PRO A 128 -1.47 -3.92 -14.97
C PRO A 128 -1.13 -2.48 -15.41
N PRO A 129 -0.61 -1.63 -14.52
CA PRO A 129 -0.10 -0.31 -14.90
C PRO A 129 0.96 -0.40 -16.00
N SER A 130 1.17 0.70 -16.71
CA SER A 130 2.19 0.76 -17.76
C SER A 130 3.59 0.43 -17.21
N GLN A 131 4.45 -0.13 -18.07
CA GLN A 131 5.84 -0.42 -17.72
C GLN A 131 6.57 0.82 -17.21
N GLU A 132 6.36 1.97 -17.85
CA GLU A 132 6.92 3.26 -17.43
C GLU A 132 6.51 3.63 -16.00
N PHE A 133 5.25 3.39 -15.63
CA PHE A 133 4.78 3.62 -14.27
C PHE A 133 5.47 2.68 -13.28
N LEU A 134 5.57 1.38 -13.60
CA LEU A 134 6.18 0.38 -12.74
C LEU A 134 7.68 0.65 -12.52
N ASP A 135 8.41 0.97 -13.59
CA ASP A 135 9.84 1.29 -13.51
C ASP A 135 10.09 2.52 -12.62
N MET A 136 9.29 3.58 -12.82
CA MET A 136 9.36 4.79 -11.99
C MET A 136 8.95 4.53 -10.54
N PHE A 137 7.96 3.67 -10.32
CA PHE A 137 7.50 3.29 -9.00
C PHE A 137 8.60 2.54 -8.23
N LEU A 138 9.16 1.49 -8.83
CA LEU A 138 10.22 0.69 -8.22
C LEU A 138 11.48 1.52 -7.96
N LEU A 139 11.88 2.38 -8.91
CA LEU A 139 13.01 3.29 -8.72
C LEU A 139 12.77 4.27 -7.57
N THR A 140 11.56 4.83 -7.48
CA THR A 140 11.20 5.77 -6.41
C THR A 140 11.21 5.08 -5.03
N LEU A 141 10.68 3.86 -4.93
CA LEU A 141 10.77 3.08 -3.69
C LEU A 141 12.21 2.73 -3.32
N TYR A 142 13.01 2.33 -4.31
CA TYR A 142 14.41 2.01 -4.11
C TYR A 142 15.19 3.21 -3.54
N GLN A 143 15.05 4.37 -4.16
CA GLN A 143 15.67 5.61 -3.70
C GLN A 143 15.16 6.03 -2.32
N GLY A 144 13.86 5.88 -2.06
CA GLY A 144 13.26 6.19 -0.77
C GLY A 144 13.79 5.31 0.36
N LEU A 145 13.91 3.99 0.13
CA LEU A 145 14.46 3.06 1.11
C LEU A 145 15.96 3.25 1.33
N ASN A 146 16.70 3.64 0.30
CA ASN A 146 18.13 3.92 0.38
C ASN A 146 18.45 5.37 0.78
N SER A 147 17.45 6.19 1.13
CA SER A 147 17.63 7.61 1.43
C SER A 147 18.30 7.88 2.79
N GLY A 148 18.31 6.89 3.69
CA GLY A 148 18.73 7.05 5.09
C GLY A 148 17.72 7.82 5.95
N ASP A 149 16.57 8.20 5.39
CA ASP A 149 15.53 8.96 6.07
C ASP A 149 14.47 8.02 6.66
N GLN A 150 14.48 7.88 7.99
CA GLN A 150 13.58 6.96 8.69
C GLN A 150 12.09 7.29 8.48
N ASP A 151 11.71 8.57 8.35
CA ASP A 151 10.29 8.90 8.13
C ASP A 151 9.83 8.44 6.74
N ILE A 152 10.70 8.52 5.73
CA ILE A 152 10.41 8.04 4.36
C ILE A 152 10.31 6.51 4.37
N ILE A 153 11.27 5.84 4.99
CA ILE A 153 11.27 4.36 5.12
C ILE A 153 9.98 3.91 5.83
N ASN A 154 9.65 4.54 6.96
CA ASN A 154 8.41 4.25 7.69
C ASN A 154 7.17 4.51 6.84
N ALA A 155 7.13 5.60 6.07
CA ALA A 155 6.02 5.88 5.16
C ALA A 155 5.85 4.77 4.11
N ILE A 156 6.94 4.33 3.46
CA ILE A 156 6.92 3.25 2.46
C ILE A 156 6.43 1.94 3.08
N ILE A 157 7.04 1.51 4.19
CA ILE A 157 6.69 0.24 4.85
C ILE A 157 5.24 0.25 5.33
N SER A 158 4.78 1.35 5.94
CA SER A 158 3.40 1.49 6.41
C SER A 158 2.35 1.43 5.29
N SER A 159 2.71 1.89 4.09
CA SER A 159 1.77 2.01 2.97
C SER A 159 1.80 0.84 2.01
N CYS A 160 2.95 0.18 1.81
CA CYS A 160 3.05 -1.00 0.96
C CYS A 160 2.45 -2.26 1.61
N LYS A 161 2.57 -2.38 2.95
CA LYS A 161 2.18 -3.60 3.69
C LYS A 161 2.73 -4.87 3.01
N ALA A 162 2.10 -6.03 3.22
CA ALA A 162 2.46 -7.27 2.53
C ALA A 162 2.03 -7.29 1.04
N ASP A 163 1.30 -6.29 0.57
CA ASP A 163 0.66 -6.30 -0.74
C ASP A 163 1.67 -6.14 -1.89
N LEU A 164 2.78 -5.42 -1.68
CA LEU A 164 3.78 -5.17 -2.74
C LEU A 164 4.33 -6.47 -3.35
N PHE A 165 4.77 -7.41 -2.51
CA PHE A 165 5.31 -8.68 -2.98
C PHE A 165 4.22 -9.67 -3.39
N HIS A 166 2.99 -9.50 -2.89
CA HIS A 166 1.84 -10.28 -3.35
C HIS A 166 1.45 -9.94 -4.79
N ARG A 167 1.64 -8.68 -5.22
CA ARG A 167 1.38 -8.28 -6.61
C ARG A 167 2.33 -8.90 -7.64
N CYS A 168 3.48 -9.40 -7.20
CA CYS A 168 4.49 -10.00 -8.08
C CYS A 168 4.85 -9.11 -9.27
N TRP A 169 4.94 -7.79 -9.09
CA TRP A 169 5.34 -6.88 -10.16
C TRP A 169 6.68 -7.33 -10.76
N PRO A 170 6.87 -7.19 -12.09
CA PRO A 170 8.16 -7.41 -12.71
C PRO A 170 9.24 -6.63 -11.96
N SER A 171 10.38 -7.26 -11.68
CA SER A 171 11.51 -6.61 -10.98
C SER A 171 11.26 -6.19 -9.52
N SER A 172 10.13 -6.57 -8.90
CA SER A 172 9.87 -6.31 -7.46
C SER A 172 10.89 -6.97 -6.53
N THR A 173 11.50 -8.08 -6.96
CA THR A 173 12.56 -8.79 -6.21
C THR A 173 13.81 -7.94 -6.00
N LEU A 174 14.04 -6.91 -6.82
CA LEU A 174 15.15 -5.96 -6.64
C LEU A 174 15.04 -5.17 -5.34
N LEU A 175 13.81 -4.94 -4.87
CA LEU A 175 13.53 -4.22 -3.64
C LEU A 175 13.67 -5.11 -2.40
N LEU A 176 13.74 -6.43 -2.57
CA LEU A 176 13.69 -7.40 -1.47
C LEU A 176 14.75 -7.18 -0.39
N PRO A 177 16.05 -6.94 -0.70
CA PRO A 177 17.05 -6.69 0.35
C PRO A 177 16.76 -5.43 1.16
N LEU A 178 16.41 -4.33 0.47
CA LEU A 178 16.13 -3.05 1.12
C LEU A 178 14.85 -3.11 1.96
N PHE A 179 13.80 -3.76 1.46
CA PHE A 179 12.56 -3.96 2.22
C PHE A 179 12.79 -4.83 3.44
N THR A 180 13.53 -5.93 3.30
CA THR A 180 13.76 -6.85 4.42
C THR A 180 14.63 -6.20 5.48
N ASP A 181 15.71 -5.51 5.11
CA ASP A 181 16.53 -4.75 6.04
C ASP A 181 15.73 -3.64 6.75
N ALA A 182 14.95 -2.85 6.01
CA ALA A 182 14.08 -1.83 6.57
C ALA A 182 13.05 -2.42 7.57
N CYS A 183 12.40 -3.53 7.22
CA CYS A 183 11.45 -4.18 8.11
C CYS A 183 12.13 -4.75 9.36
N CYS A 184 13.32 -5.33 9.23
CA CYS A 184 14.11 -5.83 10.35
C CYS A 184 14.50 -4.70 11.31
N GLN A 185 14.92 -3.54 10.78
CA GLN A 185 15.24 -2.37 11.58
C GLN A 185 14.02 -1.82 12.33
N ILE A 186 12.90 -1.63 11.62
CA ILE A 186 11.62 -1.18 12.21
C ILE A 186 11.12 -2.15 13.27
N GLY A 187 11.19 -3.46 13.00
CA GLY A 187 10.75 -4.52 13.91
C GLY A 187 11.54 -4.59 15.21
N GLN A 188 12.79 -4.10 15.24
CA GLN A 188 13.62 -4.07 16.44
C GLN A 188 13.45 -2.79 17.27
N GLN A 189 12.84 -1.74 16.71
CA GLN A 189 12.62 -0.48 17.39
C GLN A 189 11.40 -0.54 18.34
N ALA A 190 11.33 0.43 19.25
CA ALA A 190 10.15 0.63 20.09
C ALA A 190 8.93 0.99 19.21
N SER A 191 7.73 0.65 19.69
CA SER A 191 6.47 0.93 18.97
C SER A 191 6.19 2.43 18.83
N ILE A 192 6.72 3.22 19.75
CA ILE A 192 6.70 4.68 19.71
C ILE A 192 8.15 5.15 19.75
N VAL A 193 8.56 5.89 18.73
CA VAL A 193 9.88 6.54 18.65
C VAL A 193 9.62 8.02 18.43
N ASP A 194 10.17 8.88 19.29
CA ASP A 194 10.03 10.34 19.21
C ASP A 194 8.57 10.84 19.10
N GLY A 195 7.63 10.16 19.77
CA GLY A 195 6.21 10.49 19.75
C GLY A 195 5.47 10.13 18.46
N LYS A 196 6.13 9.48 17.49
CA LYS A 196 5.52 8.95 16.27
C LYS A 196 5.31 7.44 16.38
N THR A 197 4.23 6.95 15.79
CA THR A 197 3.94 5.52 15.68
C THR A 197 4.88 4.88 14.66
N ASN A 198 5.65 3.92 15.11
CA ASN A 198 6.52 3.11 14.26
C ASN A 198 5.68 2.00 13.58
N PRO A 199 5.74 1.80 12.23
CA PRO A 199 4.92 0.81 11.51
C PRO A 199 5.42 -0.63 11.73
N LYS A 200 5.48 -1.04 13.00
CA LYS A 200 6.05 -2.30 13.46
C LYS A 200 5.21 -3.49 13.04
N VAL A 201 3.89 -3.35 13.15
CA VAL A 201 2.91 -4.36 12.76
C VAL A 201 3.02 -4.64 11.26
N GLU A 202 3.08 -3.60 10.42
CA GLU A 202 3.24 -3.73 8.99
C GLU A 202 4.58 -4.37 8.62
N ALA A 203 5.68 -3.95 9.26
CA ALA A 203 7.01 -4.53 9.04
C ALA A 203 7.06 -6.03 9.37
N LEU A 204 6.54 -6.44 10.52
CA LEU A 204 6.50 -7.86 10.91
C LEU A 204 5.56 -8.68 10.02
N THR A 205 4.47 -8.07 9.53
CA THR A 205 3.56 -8.70 8.57
C THR A 205 4.27 -8.97 7.24
N ILE A 206 5.07 -8.01 6.75
CA ILE A 206 5.89 -8.18 5.54
C ILE A 206 6.94 -9.27 5.75
N LEU A 207 7.68 -9.25 6.87
CA LEU A 207 8.66 -10.29 7.15
C LEU A 207 8.02 -11.68 7.20
N SER A 208 6.84 -11.78 7.83
CA SER A 208 6.07 -13.03 7.94
C SER A 208 5.57 -13.53 6.58
N SER A 209 5.14 -12.65 5.68
CA SER A 209 4.73 -13.06 4.33
C SER A 209 5.90 -13.50 3.45
N LEU A 210 7.11 -13.01 3.72
CA LEU A 210 8.33 -13.34 2.99
C LEU A 210 9.02 -14.62 3.46
N VAL A 211 8.56 -15.25 4.54
CA VAL A 211 9.17 -16.43 5.15
C VAL A 211 9.42 -17.58 4.15
N CYS A 212 8.46 -17.82 3.24
CA CYS A 212 8.57 -18.87 2.22
C CYS A 212 9.29 -18.38 0.95
N PHE A 213 9.46 -17.07 0.78
CA PHE A 213 10.03 -16.48 -0.43
C PHE A 213 11.44 -17.02 -0.76
N PRO A 214 12.38 -17.17 0.20
CA PRO A 214 13.70 -17.75 -0.05
C PRO A 214 13.67 -19.15 -0.67
N ASN A 215 12.58 -19.92 -0.56
CA ASN A 215 12.52 -21.28 -1.10
C ASN A 215 12.40 -21.34 -2.63
N HIS A 216 12.18 -20.21 -3.30
CA HIS A 216 11.98 -20.12 -4.74
C HIS A 216 13.28 -19.90 -5.54
N PHE A 217 14.40 -19.66 -4.87
CA PHE A 217 15.70 -19.41 -5.50
C PHE A 217 16.84 -19.96 -4.65
N GLU A 218 17.97 -20.34 -5.25
CA GLU A 218 19.21 -20.63 -4.49
C GLU A 218 20.04 -19.36 -4.28
N GLN A 219 20.17 -18.59 -5.36
CA GLN A 219 20.87 -17.31 -5.41
C GLN A 219 19.98 -16.30 -6.14
N LEU A 220 19.91 -15.08 -5.62
CA LEU A 220 19.18 -13.99 -6.22
C LEU A 220 20.12 -12.82 -6.46
N ASP A 221 20.27 -12.42 -7.71
CA ASP A 221 21.00 -11.20 -8.04
C ASP A 221 20.16 -9.97 -7.68
N VAL A 222 20.74 -9.10 -6.86
CA VAL A 222 20.08 -7.91 -6.33
C VAL A 222 20.92 -6.67 -6.60
N PHE A 223 20.26 -5.53 -6.84
CA PHE A 223 20.96 -4.27 -7.08
C PHE A 223 21.22 -3.50 -5.80
N ILE A 224 22.47 -3.09 -5.61
CA ILE A 224 22.90 -2.22 -4.52
C ILE A 224 23.52 -0.96 -5.12
N LEU A 225 23.08 0.19 -4.62
CA LEU A 225 23.61 1.49 -4.98
C LEU A 225 24.84 1.75 -4.10
N LYS A 226 26.01 1.76 -4.72
CA LYS A 226 27.26 2.15 -4.04
C LYS A 226 27.77 3.43 -4.67
N GLU A 227 27.85 4.50 -3.87
CA GLU A 227 28.53 5.75 -4.25
C GLU A 227 28.12 6.32 -5.62
N LYS A 228 26.86 6.07 -6.03
CA LYS A 228 26.17 6.46 -7.29
C LYS A 228 26.26 5.50 -8.48
N ASP A 229 26.94 4.35 -8.36
CA ASP A 229 26.89 3.28 -9.34
C ASP A 229 26.00 2.12 -8.88
N TYR A 230 25.31 1.50 -9.85
CA TYR A 230 24.53 0.29 -9.62
C TYR A 230 25.45 -0.92 -9.70
N SER A 231 25.59 -1.62 -8.58
CA SER A 231 26.33 -2.88 -8.50
C SER A 231 25.35 -4.03 -8.32
N THR A 232 25.57 -5.15 -9.01
CA THR A 232 24.86 -6.39 -8.73
C THR A 232 25.59 -7.14 -7.63
N VAL A 233 24.86 -7.57 -6.61
CA VAL A 233 25.34 -8.45 -5.54
C VAL A 233 24.46 -9.68 -5.51
N THR A 234 25.05 -10.84 -5.31
CA THR A 234 24.30 -12.09 -5.19
C THR A 234 23.88 -12.29 -3.74
N MET A 235 22.58 -12.34 -3.49
CA MET A 235 21.99 -12.67 -2.20
C MET A 235 21.71 -14.17 -2.13
N ASP A 236 22.34 -14.81 -1.16
CA ASP A 236 22.13 -16.22 -0.87
C ASP A 236 20.80 -16.46 -0.15
N ARG A 237 20.09 -17.52 -0.54
CA ARG A 237 18.86 -17.99 0.10
C ARG A 237 19.03 -18.16 1.61
N ALA A 238 20.11 -18.82 2.06
CA ALA A 238 20.29 -19.14 3.46
C ALA A 238 20.57 -17.88 4.30
N TYR A 239 21.17 -16.86 3.70
CA TYR A 239 21.30 -15.55 4.34
C TYR A 239 19.94 -14.89 4.59
N LEU A 240 19.11 -14.73 3.55
CA LEU A 240 17.79 -14.08 3.69
C LEU A 240 16.90 -14.84 4.68
N LYS A 241 16.84 -16.17 4.57
CA LYS A 241 16.07 -17.03 5.46
C LYS A 241 16.49 -16.88 6.93
N ARG A 242 17.80 -16.87 7.21
CA ARG A 242 18.33 -16.66 8.58
C ARG A 242 18.00 -15.28 9.13
N MET A 243 18.07 -14.24 8.29
CA MET A 243 17.77 -12.88 8.70
C MET A 243 16.30 -12.74 9.13
N ILE A 244 15.37 -13.19 8.28
CA ILE A 244 13.93 -13.15 8.57
C ILE A 244 13.62 -13.94 9.85
N MET A 245 14.11 -15.18 9.97
CA MET A 245 13.88 -16.00 11.17
C MET A 245 14.38 -15.33 12.43
N ARG A 246 15.63 -14.84 12.43
CA ARG A 246 16.25 -14.21 13.60
C ARG A 246 15.38 -13.09 14.13
N ASP A 247 14.85 -12.25 13.25
CA ASP A 247 14.10 -11.07 13.66
C ASP A 247 12.65 -11.39 14.07
N LEU A 248 12.01 -12.39 13.45
CA LEU A 248 10.72 -12.91 13.93
C LEU A 248 10.84 -13.56 15.32
N ILE A 249 11.90 -14.35 15.57
CA ILE A 249 12.13 -14.95 16.89
C ILE A 249 12.30 -13.87 17.95
N LYS A 250 13.18 -12.89 17.70
CA LYS A 250 13.39 -11.76 18.61
C LYS A 250 12.09 -11.00 18.90
N ALA A 251 11.26 -10.76 17.87
CA ALA A 251 9.97 -10.10 18.05
C ALA A 251 9.01 -10.96 18.90
N SER A 252 8.93 -12.27 18.66
CA SER A 252 8.07 -13.16 19.45
C SER A 252 8.42 -13.23 20.93
N GLU A 253 9.73 -13.17 21.26
CA GLU A 253 10.26 -13.28 22.62
C GLU A 253 10.25 -11.97 23.41
N LYS A 254 10.64 -10.86 22.78
CA LYS A 254 11.05 -9.63 23.49
C LYS A 254 10.14 -8.44 23.24
N ASP A 255 9.19 -8.54 22.31
CA ASP A 255 8.33 -7.42 22.00
C ASP A 255 7.30 -7.17 23.10
N THR A 256 7.02 -5.89 23.37
CA THR A 256 6.04 -5.49 24.38
C THR A 256 4.62 -5.50 23.83
N MET A 257 4.45 -5.40 22.51
CA MET A 257 3.13 -5.41 21.87
C MET A 257 2.66 -6.82 21.55
N LEU A 258 1.47 -7.17 22.04
CA LEU A 258 0.86 -8.48 21.81
C LEU A 258 0.67 -8.76 20.32
N GLU A 259 0.10 -7.82 19.56
CA GLU A 259 -0.15 -7.97 18.12
C GLU A 259 1.14 -8.26 17.34
N SER A 260 2.26 -7.62 17.71
CA SER A 260 3.57 -7.87 17.09
C SER A 260 4.09 -9.27 17.40
N ARG A 261 3.90 -9.77 18.64
CA ARG A 261 4.26 -11.14 19.01
C ARG A 261 3.41 -12.17 18.27
N GLU A 262 2.11 -11.94 18.15
CA GLU A 262 1.17 -12.82 17.45
C GLU A 262 1.52 -12.96 15.97
N ILE A 263 1.77 -11.84 15.29
CA ILE A 263 2.18 -11.84 13.87
C ILE A 263 3.50 -12.60 13.70
N ALA A 264 4.48 -12.34 14.58
CA ALA A 264 5.76 -13.03 14.52
C ALA A 264 5.63 -14.54 14.74
N LEU A 265 4.80 -14.97 15.70
CA LEU A 265 4.50 -16.38 15.94
C LEU A 265 3.80 -17.03 14.74
N CYS A 266 2.84 -16.34 14.11
CA CYS A 266 2.20 -16.79 12.88
C CYS A 266 3.20 -16.99 11.74
N GLY A 267 4.12 -16.04 11.54
CA GLY A 267 5.20 -16.16 10.55
C GLY A 267 6.11 -17.37 10.82
N LEU A 268 6.48 -17.60 12.07
CA LEU A 268 7.28 -18.77 12.48
C LEU A 268 6.51 -20.10 12.32
N ALA A 269 5.20 -20.12 12.57
CA ALA A 269 4.38 -21.31 12.32
C ALA A 269 4.34 -21.65 10.83
N ILE A 270 4.13 -20.64 9.96
CA ILE A 270 4.17 -20.80 8.50
C ILE A 270 5.54 -21.33 8.05
N PHE A 271 6.63 -20.79 8.60
CA PHE A 271 7.98 -21.27 8.34
C PHE A 271 8.13 -22.77 8.60
N ILE A 272 7.71 -23.23 9.78
CA ILE A 272 7.83 -24.63 10.18
C ILE A 272 7.01 -25.53 9.26
N CYS A 273 5.77 -25.15 8.96
CA CYS A 273 4.92 -25.89 8.02
C CYS A 273 5.60 -26.07 6.66
N GLU A 274 6.24 -25.01 6.16
CA GLU A 274 6.92 -25.02 4.87
C GLU A 274 8.18 -25.90 4.87
N GLU A 275 8.99 -25.84 5.93
CA GLU A 275 10.19 -26.68 6.05
C GLU A 275 9.85 -28.17 6.21
N LEU A 276 8.79 -28.48 6.96
CA LEU A 276 8.27 -29.84 7.10
C LEU A 276 7.79 -30.40 5.76
N LYS A 277 7.07 -29.60 4.97
CA LYS A 277 6.60 -29.99 3.63
C LYS A 277 7.76 -30.36 2.70
N HIS A 278 8.85 -29.60 2.76
CA HIS A 278 10.01 -29.81 1.89
C HIS A 278 11.03 -30.83 2.45
N GLN A 279 10.78 -31.41 3.64
CA GLN A 279 11.71 -32.30 4.35
C GLN A 279 13.11 -31.68 4.57
N ARG A 280 13.19 -30.35 4.54
CA ARG A 280 14.43 -29.58 4.69
C ARG A 280 14.70 -29.34 6.17
N LEU A 281 15.00 -30.42 6.90
CA LEU A 281 15.26 -30.40 8.35
C LEU A 281 16.68 -29.93 8.69
N GLU A 282 17.19 -28.91 8.01
CA GLU A 282 18.49 -28.30 8.32
C GLU A 282 18.33 -27.31 9.50
N SER A 283 18.40 -27.83 10.75
CA SER A 283 18.40 -27.09 12.04
C SER A 283 17.03 -26.87 12.75
N PRO A 284 17.00 -26.61 14.07
CA PRO A 284 16.36 -27.45 15.06
C PRO A 284 14.86 -27.11 15.18
N ILE A 285 14.03 -27.66 14.29
CA ILE A 285 12.57 -27.52 14.31
C ILE A 285 11.97 -27.90 15.68
N LYS A 286 12.58 -28.85 16.39
CA LYS A 286 12.09 -29.35 17.68
C LYS A 286 12.12 -28.28 18.81
N PRO A 287 13.24 -27.59 19.09
CA PRO A 287 13.25 -26.39 19.95
C PRO A 287 12.26 -25.30 19.53
N PHE A 288 12.07 -25.06 18.24
CA PHE A 288 11.10 -24.07 17.78
C PHE A 288 9.65 -24.48 18.02
N MET A 289 9.30 -25.75 17.79
CA MET A 289 7.98 -26.25 18.14
C MET A 289 7.74 -26.22 19.64
N LEU A 290 8.76 -26.54 20.45
CA LEU A 290 8.67 -26.40 21.91
C LEU A 290 8.46 -24.93 22.32
N PHE A 291 9.21 -24.00 21.72
CA PHE A 291 9.05 -22.56 21.96
C PHE A 291 7.66 -22.04 21.59
N ILE A 292 7.09 -22.46 20.46
CA ILE A 292 5.72 -22.07 20.08
C ILE A 292 4.71 -22.64 21.08
N VAL A 293 4.87 -23.90 21.48
CA VAL A 293 3.99 -24.53 22.48
C VAL A 293 4.09 -23.82 23.83
N GLU A 294 5.29 -23.49 24.29
CA GLU A 294 5.50 -22.73 25.53
C GLU A 294 4.91 -21.31 25.44
N SER A 295 5.12 -20.63 24.31
CA SER A 295 4.56 -19.29 24.08
C SER A 295 3.04 -19.29 24.13
N LEU A 296 2.38 -20.31 23.58
CA LEU A 296 0.92 -20.49 23.61
C LEU A 296 0.39 -20.92 24.99
N GLN A 297 1.21 -21.53 25.84
CA GLN A 297 0.83 -21.92 27.19
C GLN A 297 0.93 -20.77 28.21
N THR A 298 1.64 -19.69 27.87
CA THR A 298 1.86 -18.52 28.74
C THR A 298 0.87 -17.36 28.56
N THR A 299 -0.10 -17.49 27.64
CA THR A 299 -1.28 -16.62 27.48
C THR A 299 -2.47 -17.18 28.23
#